data_AF-A0A371PWG4-F1
#
_entry.id   AF-A0A371PWG4-F1
#
_cell.length_a   1.000
_cell.length_b   1.000
_cell.length_c   1.000
_cell.angle_alpha   90.00
_cell.angle_beta   90.00
_cell.angle_gamma   90.00
#
_symmetry.space_group_name_H-M   'P 1'
#
loop_
_entity.id
_entity.type
_entity.pdbx_description
1 polymer ?
#
loop_
_entity_poly.entity_id
_entity_poly.type
_entity_poly.pdbx_seq_one_letter_code
_entity_poly.pdbx_strand_id
1 'polypeptide(L)'
;MHTTADDVPADLFLAAFSGGLWGQGLDGAYARRAARRGLYALMDLPWEVSHHEAVRRAAGHRWLRFTAERHTENRWFHGDLSDVGFAVLDPTRRRIALLAATDTD
;
A
#
# COMPACT_ATOMS: atom_id res chain seq x y z
N MET A 1 -9.00 3.51 13.52
CA MET A 1 -9.17 2.14 13.01
C MET A 1 -7.79 1.50 12.98
N HIS A 2 -7.61 0.27 13.44
CA HIS A 2 -6.31 -0.42 13.40
C HIS A 2 -6.17 -1.01 11.99
N THR A 3 -5.22 -0.51 11.19
CA THR A 3 -4.91 -1.10 9.88
C THR A 3 -4.28 -2.46 10.08
N THR A 4 -4.82 -3.47 9.42
CA THR A 4 -4.30 -4.84 9.39
C THR A 4 -3.63 -5.13 8.05
N ALA A 5 -2.94 -6.27 7.98
CA ALA A 5 -2.33 -6.75 6.74
C ALA A 5 -3.36 -6.95 5.61
N ASP A 6 -4.61 -7.31 5.92
CA ASP A 6 -5.64 -7.60 4.93
C ASP A 6 -6.26 -6.33 4.32
N ASP A 7 -6.30 -5.23 5.10
CA ASP A 7 -6.78 -3.93 4.62
C ASP A 7 -5.89 -3.38 3.50
N VAL A 8 -4.59 -3.70 3.53
CA VAL A 8 -3.59 -3.14 2.61
C VAL A 8 -3.81 -3.63 1.16
N PRO A 9 -3.87 -4.94 0.85
CA PRO A 9 -4.19 -5.41 -0.49
C PRO A 9 -5.56 -4.95 -0.98
N ALA A 10 -6.55 -4.84 -0.09
CA ALA A 10 -7.89 -4.39 -0.46
C ALA A 10 -7.88 -2.93 -0.93
N ASP A 11 -7.27 -2.04 -0.18
CA ASP A 11 -7.19 -0.63 -0.53
C ASP A 11 -6.26 -0.36 -1.71
N LEU A 12 -5.13 -1.07 -1.82
CA LEU A 12 -4.27 -0.99 -2.99
C LEU A 12 -4.96 -1.50 -4.25
N PHE A 13 -5.83 -2.52 -4.13
CA PHE A 13 -6.67 -2.97 -5.23
C PHE A 13 -7.66 -1.87 -5.62
N LEU A 14 -8.36 -1.27 -4.66
CA LEU A 14 -9.33 -0.21 -4.93
C LEU A 14 -8.68 1.00 -5.59
N ALA A 15 -7.54 1.46 -5.07
CA ALA A 15 -6.78 2.57 -5.65
C ALA A 15 -6.32 2.27 -7.08
N ALA A 16 -5.77 1.07 -7.32
CA ALA A 16 -5.35 0.67 -8.65
C ALA A 16 -6.52 0.46 -9.62
N PHE A 17 -7.66 -0.03 -9.13
CA PHE A 17 -8.86 -0.27 -9.94
C PHE A 17 -9.61 1.02 -10.28
N SER A 18 -9.64 2.01 -9.37
CA SER A 18 -10.29 3.30 -9.61
C SER A 18 -9.41 4.24 -10.42
N GLY A 19 -8.09 4.23 -10.19
CA GLY A 19 -7.14 5.12 -10.85
C GLY A 19 -7.00 6.51 -10.21
N GLY A 20 -7.54 6.72 -9.00
CA GLY A 20 -7.50 8.02 -8.34
C GLY A 20 -8.60 8.98 -8.80
N LEU A 21 -8.47 10.26 -8.45
CA LEU A 21 -9.45 11.30 -8.79
C LEU A 21 -9.32 11.73 -10.25
N TRP A 22 -8.08 11.75 -10.78
CA TRP A 22 -7.79 12.25 -12.13
C TRP A 22 -7.22 11.20 -13.08
N GLY A 23 -6.86 10.01 -12.58
CA GLY A 23 -6.29 8.95 -13.40
C GLY A 23 -7.33 8.00 -14.01
N GLN A 24 -6.83 7.09 -14.84
CA GLN A 24 -7.60 5.97 -15.37
C GLN A 24 -7.24 4.72 -14.59
N GLY A 25 -8.24 4.03 -14.06
CA GLY A 25 -8.08 2.78 -13.33
C GLY A 25 -7.56 1.63 -14.20
N LEU A 26 -7.06 0.59 -13.52
CA LEU A 26 -6.66 -0.67 -14.13
C LEU A 26 -7.83 -1.67 -14.11
N ASP A 27 -7.95 -2.50 -15.15
CA ASP A 27 -8.90 -3.62 -15.10
C ASP A 27 -8.61 -4.55 -13.92
N GLY A 28 -9.63 -5.26 -13.44
CA GLY A 28 -9.55 -6.03 -12.20
C GLY A 28 -8.40 -7.06 -12.15
N ALA A 29 -7.98 -7.63 -13.28
CA ALA A 29 -6.81 -8.54 -13.32
C ALA A 29 -5.49 -7.79 -13.04
N TYR A 30 -5.33 -6.60 -13.61
CA TYR A 30 -4.14 -5.77 -13.45
C TYR A 30 -4.13 -5.07 -12.09
N ALA A 31 -5.28 -4.61 -11.59
CA ALA A 31 -5.41 -4.07 -10.24
C ALA A 31 -5.03 -5.11 -9.17
N ARG A 32 -5.46 -6.38 -9.31
CA ARG A 32 -5.03 -7.47 -8.40
C ARG A 32 -3.52 -7.68 -8.44
N ARG A 33 -2.91 -7.63 -9.62
CA ARG A 33 -1.46 -7.74 -9.79
C ARG A 33 -0.73 -6.56 -9.12
N ALA A 34 -1.25 -5.34 -9.25
CA ALA A 34 -0.70 -4.14 -8.62
C ALA A 34 -0.78 -4.21 -7.09
N ALA A 35 -1.94 -4.59 -6.54
CA ALA A 35 -2.10 -4.80 -5.11
C ALA A 35 -1.11 -5.85 -4.56
N ARG A 36 -0.95 -6.97 -5.27
CA ARG A 36 0.03 -8.00 -4.92
C ARG A 36 1.46 -7.44 -4.96
N ARG A 37 1.82 -6.63 -5.96
CA ARG A 37 3.14 -5.94 -6.03
C ARG A 37 3.39 -5.07 -4.81
N GLY A 38 2.42 -4.26 -4.43
CA GLY A 38 2.55 -3.34 -3.30
C GLY A 38 2.78 -4.07 -1.97
N LEU A 39 2.00 -5.14 -1.71
CA LEU A 39 2.21 -5.98 -0.53
C LEU A 39 3.63 -6.57 -0.49
N TYR A 40 4.12 -7.10 -1.61
CA TYR A 40 5.45 -7.72 -1.67
C TYR A 40 6.57 -6.69 -1.50
N ALA A 41 6.40 -5.49 -2.07
CA ALA A 41 7.34 -4.39 -1.88
C ALA A 41 7.41 -3.94 -0.42
N LEU A 42 6.27 -3.74 0.24
CA LEU A 42 6.20 -3.38 1.66
C LEU A 42 6.86 -4.44 2.55
N MET A 43 6.70 -5.71 2.19
CA MET A 43 7.23 -6.84 2.95
C MET A 43 8.67 -7.24 2.59
N ASP A 44 9.30 -6.55 1.63
CA ASP A 44 10.62 -6.88 1.08
C ASP A 44 10.72 -8.36 0.64
N LEU A 45 9.68 -8.85 -0.06
CA LEU A 45 9.55 -10.25 -0.46
C LEU A 45 9.86 -10.46 -1.95
N PRO A 46 10.62 -11.52 -2.30
CA PRO A 46 10.81 -11.92 -3.68
C PRO A 46 9.52 -12.54 -4.25
N TRP A 47 9.35 -12.48 -5.58
CA TRP A 47 8.10 -12.85 -6.27
C TRP A 47 7.75 -14.34 -6.20
N GLU A 48 8.76 -15.16 -5.95
CA GLU A 48 8.71 -16.61 -5.80
C GLU A 48 8.01 -17.03 -4.50
N VAL A 49 7.93 -16.13 -3.51
CA VAL A 49 7.16 -16.38 -2.29
C VAL A 49 5.69 -16.50 -2.66
N SER A 50 5.05 -17.58 -2.19
CA SER A 50 3.62 -17.80 -2.42
C SER A 50 2.79 -16.70 -1.76
N HIS A 51 1.64 -16.37 -2.35
CA HIS A 51 0.81 -15.29 -1.80
C HIS A 51 0.30 -15.61 -0.39
N HIS A 52 -0.04 -16.88 -0.13
CA HIS A 52 -0.42 -17.34 1.20
C HIS A 52 0.71 -17.16 2.24
N GLU A 53 1.95 -17.44 1.86
CA GLU A 53 3.12 -17.20 2.72
C GLU A 53 3.30 -15.71 3.02
N ALA A 54 3.15 -14.86 2.00
CA ALA A 54 3.25 -13.41 2.16
C ALA A 54 2.21 -12.87 3.16
N VAL A 55 0.94 -13.30 3.03
CA VAL A 55 -0.14 -12.92 3.95
C VAL A 55 0.16 -13.40 5.38
N ARG A 56 0.63 -14.65 5.54
CA ARG A 56 0.99 -15.17 6.87
C ARG A 56 2.11 -14.37 7.54
N ARG A 57 3.13 -13.95 6.79
CA ARG A 57 4.22 -13.10 7.31
C ARG A 57 3.73 -11.69 7.66
N ALA A 58 2.86 -11.14 6.81
CA ALA A 58 2.27 -9.81 6.98
C ALA A 58 1.50 -9.66 8.30
N ALA A 59 0.83 -10.73 8.76
CA ALA A 59 0.11 -10.74 10.03
C ALA A 59 0.99 -10.47 11.26
N GLY A 60 2.30 -10.76 11.20
CA GLY A 60 3.25 -10.50 12.29
C GLY A 60 3.81 -9.07 12.31
N HIS A 61 3.53 -8.26 11.29
CA HIS A 61 4.05 -6.90 11.15
C HIS A 61 3.06 -5.88 11.71
N ARG A 62 3.57 -4.70 12.07
CA ARG A 62 2.71 -3.59 12.49
C ARG A 62 2.42 -2.69 11.30
N TRP A 63 1.15 -2.53 10.98
CA TRP A 63 0.68 -1.74 9.87
C TRP A 63 0.12 -0.41 10.35
N LEU A 64 0.42 0.64 9.60
CA LEU A 64 -0.05 1.99 9.87
C LEU A 64 -0.54 2.59 8.56
N ARG A 65 -1.67 3.28 8.61
CA ARG A 65 -2.03 4.22 7.58
C ARG A 65 -1.41 5.58 7.93
N PHE A 66 -0.91 6.28 6.92
CA PHE A 66 -0.46 7.65 7.08
C PHE A 66 -1.12 8.54 6.02
N THR A 67 -1.25 9.81 6.36
CA THR A 67 -1.59 10.91 5.45
C THR A 67 -0.49 11.96 5.59
N ALA A 68 -0.26 12.75 4.54
CA ALA A 68 0.57 13.94 4.62
C ALA A 68 -0.34 15.16 4.68
N GLU A 69 0.08 16.21 5.39
CA GLU A 69 -0.68 17.45 5.38
C GLU A 69 -0.62 18.08 3.99
N ARG A 70 -1.81 18.46 3.48
CA ARG A 70 -2.04 19.07 2.16
C ARG A 70 -1.29 20.39 1.93
N HIS A 71 -0.74 20.99 2.98
CA HIS A 71 -0.05 22.28 2.97
C HIS A 71 1.41 22.19 3.38
N THR A 72 2.05 21.07 3.09
CA THR A 72 3.50 20.91 3.22
C THR A 72 4.18 21.11 1.86
N GLU A 73 5.50 21.34 1.85
CA GLU A 73 6.29 21.34 0.61
C GLU A 73 6.47 19.91 0.02
N ASN A 74 5.82 18.90 0.60
CA ASN A 74 5.88 17.52 0.13
C ASN A 74 5.13 17.39 -1.20
N ARG A 75 5.83 16.99 -2.26
CA ARG A 75 5.24 16.74 -3.57
C ARG A 75 4.88 15.27 -3.81
N TRP A 76 5.48 14.36 -3.04
CA TRP A 76 5.39 12.91 -3.25
C TRP A 76 4.04 12.29 -2.90
N PHE A 77 3.35 12.82 -1.90
CA PHE A 77 2.10 12.24 -1.41
C PHE A 77 1.34 13.31 -0.64
N HIS A 78 0.08 13.54 -1.02
CA HIS A 78 -0.76 14.57 -0.41
C HIS A 78 -1.88 13.99 0.47
N GLY A 79 -2.13 12.67 0.37
CA GLY A 79 -3.13 12.01 1.21
C GLY A 79 -4.54 12.57 1.01
N ASP A 80 -4.86 12.94 -0.23
CA ASP A 80 -6.15 13.50 -0.62
C ASP A 80 -7.29 12.46 -0.66
N LEU A 81 -8.42 12.80 -1.31
CA LEU A 81 -9.65 12.00 -1.27
C LEU A 81 -9.50 10.56 -1.78
N SER A 82 -8.59 10.32 -2.74
CA SER A 82 -8.39 8.99 -3.33
C SER A 82 -7.08 8.33 -2.93
N ASP A 83 -6.18 9.10 -2.33
CA ASP A 83 -4.86 8.65 -1.91
C ASP A 83 -4.90 7.71 -0.71
N VAL A 84 -3.96 6.76 -0.68
CA VAL A 84 -3.70 5.93 0.49
C VAL A 84 -2.21 5.72 0.73
N GLY A 85 -1.77 6.03 1.95
CA GLY A 85 -0.41 5.78 2.43
C GLY A 85 -0.37 4.67 3.46
N PHE A 86 0.55 3.71 3.28
CA PHE A 86 0.81 2.62 4.21
C PHE A 86 2.27 2.58 4.65
N ALA A 87 2.47 2.44 5.96
CA ALA A 87 3.75 2.09 6.54
C ALA A 87 3.67 0.72 7.20
N VAL A 88 4.70 -0.10 6.99
CA VAL A 88 4.86 -1.37 7.70
C VAL A 88 6.15 -1.33 8.49
N LEU A 89 6.02 -1.60 9.79
CA LEU A 89 7.15 -1.78 10.69
C LEU A 89 7.39 -3.28 10.89
N ASP A 90 8.63 -3.69 10.67
CA ASP A 90 9.01 -5.08 10.84
C ASP A 90 8.88 -5.53 12.32
N PRO A 91 8.74 -6.85 12.60
CA PRO A 91 8.56 -7.34 13.96
C PRO A 91 9.71 -6.97 14.92
N THR A 92 10.93 -6.80 14.39
CA THR A 92 12.11 -6.38 15.17
C THR A 92 12.18 -4.87 15.39
N ARG A 93 11.29 -4.09 14.76
CA ARG A 93 11.18 -2.63 14.85
C ARG A 93 12.46 -1.88 14.42
N ARG A 94 13.19 -2.45 13.46
CA ARG A 94 14.45 -1.90 12.91
C ARG A 94 14.31 -1.39 11.49
N ARG A 95 13.23 -1.75 10.79
CA ARG A 95 12.97 -1.40 9.40
C ARG A 95 11.53 -0.96 9.25
N ILE A 96 11.36 0.14 8.52
CA ILE A 96 10.08 0.64 8.07
C ILE A 96 10.09 0.68 6.54
N ALA A 97 9.04 0.17 5.92
CA ALA A 97 8.78 0.35 4.50
C ALA A 97 7.52 1.18 4.32
N LEU A 98 7.53 2.04 3.31
CA LEU A 98 6.46 2.98 3.00
C LEU A 98 6.00 2.74 1.56
N LEU A 99 4.70 2.82 1.35
CA LEU A 99 4.09 2.82 0.02
C LEU A 99 2.89 3.76 0.03
N ALA A 100 2.83 4.62 -0.97
CA ALA A 100 1.67 5.45 -1.25
C ALA A 100 1.10 5.04 -2.61
N ALA A 101 -0.22 4.85 -2.67
CA ALA A 101 -0.96 4.87 -3.91
C ALA A 101 -1.56 6.27 -4.04
N THR A 102 -1.11 6.99 -5.06
CA THR A 102 -1.50 8.37 -5.32
C THR A 102 -1.46 8.64 -6.82
N ASP A 103 -2.26 9.61 -7.27
CA ASP A 103 -2.18 10.17 -8.61
C ASP A 103 -1.31 11.45 -8.66
N THR A 104 -0.63 11.78 -7.55
CA THR A 104 0.36 12.84 -7.44
C THR A 104 1.77 12.26 -7.33
N ASP A 105 2.80 12.92 -7.88
CA ASP A 105 4.21 12.47 -7.88
C ASP A 105 5.16 13.48 -7.19
#